data_AF-A0A0F9BEL8-F1
#
_entry.id   AF-A0A0F9BEL8-F1
#
_cell.length_a   1.000
_cell.length_b   1.000
_cell.length_c   1.000
_cell.angle_alpha   90.00
_cell.angle_beta   90.00
_cell.angle_gamma   90.00
#
_symmetry.space_group_name_H-M   'P 1'
#
loop_
_entity.id
_entity.type
_entity.pdbx_description
1 polymer ?
#
loop_
_entity_poly.entity_id
_entity_poly.type
_entity_poly.pdbx_seq_one_letter_code
_entity_poly.pdbx_strand_id
1 'polypeptide(L)'
;MGPFPHDAEKSKITQDNPVGTDGFEFVEFASAEPQKLRDLFLQMGYAHVANHKTKPIELWQQGDITYVLNTDPDSFASDFVKEHGPCAPSMGWRVVDARRALAHVVQQGAEEYTGAGKVLDVPAIKGIGGSLIYFVDQYYDTSPYNEEYDWIAQSKPEGVGFYYLDHLTHNVFKGNMDVWFKFYGDLFDFREIRFFDIQGKFTGLTSRALTSPCGRIRIPINEDRDEKGQIVAYLKKYNGEGIQ
;
A
#
# COMPACT_ATOMS: atom_id res chain seq x y z
N MET A 1 5.96 -13.78 -11.67
CA MET A 1 6.16 -12.35 -11.99
C MET A 1 7.57 -12.22 -12.55
N GLY A 2 7.83 -11.30 -13.49
CA GLY A 2 9.18 -11.08 -14.04
C GLY A 2 10.14 -10.52 -12.98
N PRO A 3 11.45 -10.37 -13.28
CA PRO A 3 12.41 -9.80 -12.33
C PRO A 3 11.97 -8.38 -11.90
N PHE A 4 12.20 -8.02 -10.64
CA PHE A 4 11.92 -6.67 -10.15
C PHE A 4 12.97 -5.69 -10.73
N PRO A 5 12.58 -4.50 -11.20
CA PRO A 5 13.50 -3.61 -11.89
C PRO A 5 14.35 -2.80 -10.90
N HIS A 6 15.32 -3.47 -10.26
CA HIS A 6 16.15 -2.91 -9.18
C HIS A 6 16.94 -1.66 -9.59
N ASP A 7 17.50 -1.67 -10.81
CA ASP A 7 18.42 -0.62 -11.29
C ASP A 7 17.77 0.32 -12.32
N ALA A 8 16.44 0.27 -12.45
CA ALA A 8 15.77 1.14 -13.40
C ALA A 8 15.81 2.60 -12.90
N GLU A 9 15.96 3.54 -13.85
CA GLU A 9 15.94 4.97 -13.57
C GLU A 9 14.61 5.41 -12.94
N LYS A 10 14.63 6.58 -12.28
CA LYS A 10 13.42 7.27 -11.83
C LYS A 10 12.42 7.37 -12.98
N SER A 11 11.16 7.07 -12.69
CA SER A 11 10.09 7.08 -13.69
C SER A 11 9.92 8.46 -14.33
N LYS A 12 9.29 8.49 -15.50
CA LYS A 12 8.82 9.70 -16.18
C LYS A 12 7.32 9.59 -16.42
N ILE A 13 6.63 10.73 -16.44
CA ILE A 13 5.23 10.76 -16.88
C ILE A 13 5.21 10.59 -18.39
N THR A 14 4.53 9.54 -18.84
CA THR A 14 4.41 9.17 -20.26
C THR A 14 2.96 8.79 -20.57
N GLN A 15 2.66 8.48 -21.83
CA GLN A 15 1.33 7.98 -22.20
C GLN A 15 1.03 6.63 -21.53
N ASP A 16 2.01 5.74 -21.44
CA ASP A 16 1.89 4.41 -20.81
C ASP A 16 2.06 4.45 -19.28
N ASN A 17 2.57 5.55 -18.70
CA ASN A 17 2.64 5.77 -17.25
C ASN A 17 2.10 7.17 -16.91
N PRO A 18 0.77 7.39 -17.04
CA PRO A 18 0.18 8.73 -16.97
C PRO A 18 0.26 9.35 -15.58
N VAL A 19 0.29 8.50 -14.54
CA VAL A 19 0.46 8.90 -13.13
C VAL A 19 1.94 9.02 -12.76
N GLY A 20 2.85 8.51 -13.59
CA GLY A 20 4.29 8.51 -13.30
C GLY A 20 4.63 7.65 -12.08
N THR A 21 3.96 6.52 -11.88
CA THR A 21 4.22 5.59 -10.77
C THR A 21 5.69 5.17 -10.73
N ASP A 22 6.25 5.01 -9.53
CA ASP A 22 7.66 4.67 -9.31
C ASP A 22 7.89 3.76 -8.09
N GLY A 23 6.99 2.82 -7.85
CA GLY A 23 7.08 1.88 -6.73
C GLY A 23 6.35 2.33 -5.46
N PHE A 24 6.45 1.51 -4.42
CA PHE A 24 5.90 1.82 -3.10
C PHE A 24 6.81 2.78 -2.34
N GLU A 25 6.22 3.65 -1.53
CA GLU A 25 6.91 4.47 -0.53
C GLU A 25 6.77 3.85 0.86
N PHE A 26 5.53 3.53 1.27
CA PHE A 26 5.26 2.98 2.59
C PHE A 26 4.01 2.11 2.63
N VAL A 27 3.89 1.32 3.70
CA VAL A 27 2.64 0.71 4.15
C VAL A 27 2.37 1.20 5.57
N GLU A 28 1.19 1.76 5.80
CA GLU A 28 0.76 2.15 7.14
C GLU A 28 0.15 0.95 7.85
N PHE A 29 0.40 0.85 9.15
CA PHE A 29 -0.21 -0.12 10.04
C PHE A 29 -0.79 0.58 11.27
N ALA A 30 -1.95 0.10 11.71
CA ALA A 30 -2.57 0.56 12.94
C ALA A 30 -3.22 -0.61 13.69
N SER A 31 -3.33 -0.48 15.01
CA SER A 31 -3.85 -1.51 15.90
C SER A 31 -4.27 -0.90 17.23
N ALA A 32 -5.30 -1.47 17.86
CA ALA A 32 -5.64 -1.19 19.25
C ALA A 32 -4.55 -1.68 20.24
N GLU A 33 -3.65 -2.56 19.80
CA GLU A 33 -2.54 -3.10 20.58
C GLU A 33 -1.20 -2.79 19.89
N PRO A 34 -0.76 -1.52 19.84
CA PRO A 34 0.38 -1.11 19.02
C PRO A 34 1.70 -1.74 19.45
N GLN A 35 1.85 -2.14 20.72
CA GLN A 35 3.05 -2.84 21.17
C GLN A 35 3.26 -4.17 20.43
N LYS A 36 2.18 -4.90 20.09
CA LYS A 36 2.30 -6.14 19.30
C LYS A 36 2.87 -5.88 17.90
N LEU A 37 2.55 -4.72 17.29
CA LEU A 37 3.12 -4.33 16.01
C LEU A 37 4.60 -3.96 16.15
N ARG A 38 4.98 -3.22 17.20
CA ARG A 38 6.41 -2.92 17.48
C ARG A 38 7.22 -4.20 17.68
N ASP A 39 6.71 -5.13 18.49
CA ASP A 39 7.36 -6.42 18.74
C ASP A 39 7.50 -7.22 17.43
N LEU A 40 6.47 -7.23 16.59
CA LEU A 40 6.50 -7.90 15.29
C LEU A 40 7.51 -7.25 14.33
N PHE A 41 7.55 -5.93 14.25
CA PHE A 41 8.49 -5.21 13.38
C PHE A 41 9.94 -5.48 13.79
N LEU A 42 10.24 -5.51 15.10
CA LEU A 42 11.54 -5.92 15.61
C LEU A 42 11.88 -7.37 15.23
N GLN A 43 10.94 -8.31 15.36
CA GLN A 43 11.14 -9.70 14.95
C GLN A 43 11.40 -9.84 13.44
N MET A 44 10.84 -8.95 12.63
CA MET A 44 11.06 -8.88 11.18
C MET A 44 12.36 -8.13 10.79
N GLY A 45 13.10 -7.58 11.76
CA GLY A 45 14.37 -6.89 11.53
C GLY A 45 14.24 -5.41 11.14
N TYR A 46 13.07 -4.79 11.32
CA TYR A 46 12.89 -3.36 11.14
C TYR A 46 13.48 -2.59 12.33
N ALA A 47 14.03 -1.42 12.06
CA ALA A 47 14.46 -0.48 13.08
C ALA A 47 13.50 0.74 13.12
N HIS A 48 13.20 1.21 14.33
CA HIS A 48 12.51 2.47 14.54
C HIS A 48 13.48 3.63 14.24
N VAL A 49 13.21 4.39 13.18
CA VAL A 49 14.15 5.38 12.64
C VAL A 49 13.70 6.83 12.79
N ALA A 50 12.40 7.10 12.96
CA ALA A 50 11.90 8.46 13.15
C ALA A 50 10.55 8.49 13.86
N ASN A 51 10.24 9.62 14.52
CA ASN A 51 8.93 9.90 15.08
C ASN A 51 8.33 11.14 14.41
N HIS A 52 7.01 11.17 14.21
CA HIS A 52 6.35 12.39 13.76
C HIS A 52 6.46 13.47 14.85
N LYS A 53 6.70 14.72 14.46
CA LYS A 53 7.00 15.84 15.38
C LYS A 53 5.91 16.11 16.40
N THR A 54 4.65 15.91 16.02
CA THR A 54 3.47 16.28 16.82
C THR A 54 2.42 15.18 17.00
N LYS A 55 2.51 14.05 16.28
CA LYS A 55 1.52 12.97 16.28
C LYS A 55 2.19 11.69 16.75
N PRO A 56 1.48 10.76 17.41
CA PRO A 56 2.06 9.48 17.84
C PRO A 56 2.14 8.51 16.65
N ILE A 57 3.02 8.83 15.70
CA ILE A 57 3.30 8.07 14.48
C ILE A 57 4.79 7.79 14.41
N GLU A 58 5.15 6.54 14.14
CA GLU A 58 6.53 6.06 14.10
C GLU A 58 6.88 5.54 12.70
N LEU A 59 8.12 5.77 12.27
CA LEU A 59 8.67 5.19 11.05
C LEU A 59 9.58 4.02 11.39
N TRP A 60 9.29 2.87 10.81
CA TRP A 60 10.05 1.64 10.94
C TRP A 60 10.62 1.27 9.58
N GLN A 61 11.94 1.14 9.48
CA GLN A 61 12.61 0.91 8.19
C GLN A 61 13.53 -0.31 8.20
N GLN A 62 13.64 -0.94 7.03
CA GLN A 62 14.63 -1.96 6.68
C GLN A 62 14.83 -1.91 5.15
N GLY A 63 16.06 -1.72 4.71
CA GLY A 63 16.35 -1.42 3.30
C GLY A 63 15.56 -0.18 2.84
N ASP A 64 14.95 -0.26 1.67
CA ASP A 64 14.08 0.78 1.12
C ASP A 64 12.61 0.65 1.56
N ILE A 65 12.30 -0.24 2.52
CA ILE A 65 10.94 -0.47 3.01
C ILE A 65 10.66 0.44 4.20
N THR A 66 9.55 1.17 4.14
CA THR A 66 9.02 1.94 5.27
C THR A 66 7.67 1.38 5.71
N TYR A 67 7.60 0.98 6.98
CA TYR A 67 6.35 0.76 7.70
C TYR A 67 6.06 1.96 8.59
N VAL A 68 4.86 2.50 8.46
CA VAL A 68 4.38 3.59 9.31
C VAL A 68 3.49 2.97 10.38
N LEU A 69 3.85 3.10 11.65
CA LEU A 69 2.97 2.72 12.76
C LEU A 69 2.20 3.95 13.22
N ASN A 70 0.90 4.00 12.96
CA ASN A 70 0.04 5.09 13.38
C ASN A 70 -0.77 4.68 14.62
N THR A 71 -0.57 5.40 15.73
CA THR A 71 -1.29 5.20 16.98
C THR A 71 -2.10 6.42 17.41
N ASP A 72 -2.29 7.36 16.49
CA ASP A 72 -3.05 8.58 16.73
C ASP A 72 -4.54 8.26 16.80
N PRO A 73 -5.22 8.49 17.95
CA PRO A 73 -6.64 8.19 18.09
C PRO A 73 -7.52 9.06 17.17
N ASP A 74 -7.02 10.23 16.76
CA ASP A 74 -7.72 11.22 15.92
C ASP A 74 -7.24 11.14 14.45
N SER A 75 -6.99 9.92 13.98
CA SER A 75 -6.52 9.64 12.62
C SER A 75 -7.50 8.83 11.78
N PHE A 76 -7.35 8.91 10.46
CA PHE A 76 -8.05 8.02 9.53
C PHE A 76 -7.80 6.54 9.89
N ALA A 77 -6.56 6.20 10.24
CA ALA A 77 -6.16 4.86 10.60
C ALA A 77 -6.89 4.32 11.84
N SER A 78 -7.10 5.16 12.86
CA SER A 78 -7.87 4.82 14.07
C SER A 78 -9.31 4.44 13.72
N ASP A 79 -9.98 5.23 12.88
CA ASP A 79 -11.34 4.93 12.44
C ASP A 79 -11.42 3.67 11.59
N PHE A 80 -10.46 3.48 10.68
CA PHE A 80 -10.39 2.30 9.82
C PHE A 80 -10.17 1.01 10.63
N VAL A 81 -9.32 1.04 11.66
CA VAL A 81 -9.08 -0.12 12.55
C VAL A 81 -10.29 -0.47 13.43
N LYS A 82 -11.17 0.49 13.75
CA LYS A 82 -12.43 0.17 14.46
C LYS A 82 -13.34 -0.73 13.64
N GLU A 83 -13.28 -0.62 12.31
CA GLU A 83 -14.08 -1.42 11.39
C GLU A 83 -13.41 -2.76 11.04
N HIS A 84 -12.10 -2.76 10.79
CA HIS A 84 -11.37 -3.90 10.22
C HIS A 84 -10.50 -4.68 11.22
N GLY A 85 -10.31 -4.15 12.44
CA GLY A 85 -9.30 -4.64 13.38
C GLY A 85 -7.87 -4.24 12.98
N PRO A 86 -6.83 -4.84 13.59
CA PRO A 86 -5.43 -4.54 13.26
C PRO A 86 -5.13 -4.81 11.79
N CYS A 87 -4.74 -3.78 11.03
CA CYS A 87 -4.63 -3.85 9.58
C CYS A 87 -3.68 -2.79 8.99
N ALA A 88 -3.54 -2.82 7.66
CA ALA A 88 -2.95 -1.76 6.88
C ALA A 88 -4.04 -0.83 6.30
N PRO A 89 -4.32 0.34 6.93
CA PRO A 89 -5.35 1.27 6.48
C PRO A 89 -4.93 2.11 5.27
N SER A 90 -3.65 2.13 4.92
CA SER A 90 -3.16 2.87 3.77
C SER A 90 -1.83 2.38 3.22
N MET A 91 -1.52 2.83 2.01
CA MET A 91 -0.24 2.67 1.34
C MET A 91 0.17 3.95 0.63
N GLY A 92 1.47 4.22 0.55
CA GLY A 92 2.03 5.31 -0.22
C GLY A 92 2.70 4.83 -1.48
N TRP A 93 2.46 5.50 -2.60
CA TRP A 93 3.08 5.24 -3.90
C TRP A 93 3.96 6.40 -4.30
N ARG A 94 5.18 6.09 -4.70
CA ARG A 94 6.07 7.06 -5.35
C ARG A 94 5.50 7.41 -6.70
N VAL A 95 5.43 8.70 -7.00
CA VAL A 95 4.99 9.23 -8.29
C VAL A 95 5.88 10.38 -8.71
N VAL A 96 6.01 10.66 -10.01
CA VAL A 96 6.88 11.74 -10.49
C VAL A 96 6.42 13.14 -10.02
N ASP A 97 5.11 13.36 -9.93
CA ASP A 97 4.48 14.62 -9.49
C ASP A 97 3.14 14.31 -8.83
N ALA A 98 3.02 14.57 -7.53
CA ALA A 98 1.87 14.14 -6.73
C ALA A 98 0.57 14.88 -7.10
N ARG A 99 0.67 16.16 -7.45
CA ARG A 99 -0.51 16.96 -7.83
C ARG A 99 -1.03 16.54 -9.20
N ARG A 100 -0.12 16.29 -10.14
CA ARG A 100 -0.49 15.81 -11.47
C ARG A 100 -1.05 14.38 -11.42
N ALA A 101 -0.48 13.52 -10.60
CA ALA A 101 -1.01 12.19 -10.31
C ALA A 101 -2.46 12.25 -9.81
N LEU A 102 -2.71 13.06 -8.78
CA LEU A 102 -4.05 13.28 -8.24
C LEU A 102 -5.02 13.80 -9.30
N ALA A 103 -4.65 14.87 -10.03
CA ALA A 103 -5.52 15.47 -11.03
C ALA A 103 -5.92 14.47 -12.13
N HIS A 104 -4.98 13.60 -12.54
CA HIS A 104 -5.27 12.54 -13.51
C HIS A 104 -6.29 11.54 -12.97
N VAL A 105 -6.06 10.95 -11.79
CA VAL A 105 -6.95 9.91 -11.29
C VAL A 105 -8.34 10.43 -10.92
N VAL A 106 -8.43 11.67 -10.42
CA VAL A 106 -9.73 12.31 -10.13
C VAL A 106 -10.50 12.58 -11.43
N GLN A 107 -9.82 12.98 -12.51
CA GLN A 107 -10.45 13.13 -13.82
C GLN A 107 -11.04 11.80 -14.35
N GLN A 108 -10.42 10.68 -13.97
CA GLN A 108 -10.89 9.32 -14.30
C GLN A 108 -11.90 8.75 -13.31
N GLY A 109 -12.33 9.52 -12.31
CA GLY A 109 -13.40 9.16 -11.37
C GLY A 109 -12.93 8.62 -10.02
N ALA A 110 -11.65 8.71 -9.69
CA ALA A 110 -11.18 8.42 -8.33
C ALA A 110 -11.75 9.41 -7.31
N GLU A 111 -12.06 8.93 -6.10
CA GLU A 111 -12.48 9.77 -4.99
C GLU A 111 -11.24 10.28 -4.23
N GLU A 112 -10.97 11.59 -4.31
CA GLU A 112 -9.94 12.24 -3.49
C GLU A 112 -10.29 12.18 -2.00
N TYR A 113 -9.29 11.89 -1.18
CA TYR A 113 -9.39 12.00 0.26
C TYR A 113 -8.89 13.37 0.74
N THR A 114 -9.82 14.23 1.13
CA THR A 114 -9.55 15.57 1.67
C THR A 114 -9.69 15.66 3.19
N GLY A 115 -9.82 14.51 3.87
CA GLY A 115 -10.01 14.44 5.32
C GLY A 115 -8.71 14.69 6.11
N ALA A 116 -8.87 14.89 7.42
CA ALA A 116 -7.76 14.99 8.36
C ALA A 116 -7.18 13.61 8.72
N GLY A 117 -6.15 13.55 9.56
CA GLY A 117 -5.66 12.26 10.09
C GLY A 117 -4.79 11.46 9.13
N LYS A 118 -4.22 12.12 8.12
CA LYS A 118 -3.19 11.58 7.24
C LYS A 118 -1.82 11.45 7.93
N VAL A 119 -1.03 10.47 7.49
CA VAL A 119 0.36 10.26 7.94
C VAL A 119 1.36 11.23 7.30
N LEU A 120 1.07 11.67 6.07
CA LEU A 120 1.85 12.65 5.32
C LEU A 120 0.91 13.70 4.75
N ASP A 121 1.34 14.96 4.72
CA ASP A 121 0.60 16.02 4.04
C ASP A 121 0.83 16.02 2.51
N VAL A 122 0.43 14.93 1.87
CA VAL A 122 0.45 14.76 0.42
C VAL A 122 -0.94 14.36 -0.10
N PRO A 123 -1.22 14.52 -1.41
CA PRO A 123 -2.46 14.04 -2.02
C PRO A 123 -2.72 12.55 -1.77
N ALA A 124 -3.99 12.19 -1.61
CA ALA A 124 -4.41 10.79 -1.47
C ALA A 124 -5.80 10.55 -2.07
N ILE A 125 -6.07 9.31 -2.48
CA ILE A 125 -7.40 8.86 -2.91
C ILE A 125 -7.86 7.66 -2.07
N LYS A 126 -9.15 7.34 -2.13
CA LYS A 126 -9.68 6.07 -1.60
C LYS A 126 -9.41 4.93 -2.57
N GLY A 127 -8.91 3.82 -2.04
CA GLY A 127 -8.59 2.57 -2.73
C GLY A 127 -9.33 1.38 -2.11
N ILE A 128 -8.69 0.21 -2.12
CA ILE A 128 -9.26 -1.07 -1.68
C ILE A 128 -9.94 -0.97 -0.32
N GLY A 129 -11.20 -1.41 -0.20
CA GLY A 129 -11.92 -1.37 1.08
C GLY A 129 -12.06 0.02 1.70
N GLY A 130 -11.82 1.10 0.97
CA GLY A 130 -11.80 2.47 1.49
C GLY A 130 -10.45 2.92 2.09
N SER A 131 -9.43 2.05 2.10
CA SER A 131 -8.05 2.41 2.47
C SER A 131 -7.51 3.56 1.63
N LEU A 132 -6.48 4.25 2.10
CA LEU A 132 -5.90 5.36 1.35
C LEU A 132 -4.73 4.94 0.47
N ILE A 133 -4.64 5.54 -0.72
CA ILE A 133 -3.47 5.51 -1.59
C ILE A 133 -2.90 6.92 -1.63
N TYR A 134 -1.71 7.12 -1.06
CA TYR A 134 -1.00 8.40 -1.05
C TYR A 134 -0.10 8.55 -2.27
N PHE A 135 0.02 9.77 -2.80
CA PHE A 135 0.93 10.10 -3.88
C PHE A 135 2.12 10.90 -3.34
N VAL A 136 3.32 10.32 -3.43
CA VAL A 136 4.56 10.88 -2.87
C VAL A 136 5.53 11.24 -3.99
N ASP A 137 5.93 12.52 -4.08
CA ASP A 137 6.88 12.99 -5.09
C ASP A 137 8.26 13.42 -4.54
N GLN A 138 8.41 13.46 -3.21
CA GLN A 138 9.67 13.74 -2.51
C GLN A 138 10.44 12.43 -2.19
N TYR A 139 11.21 11.90 -3.13
CA TYR A 139 11.98 10.66 -2.98
C TYR A 139 13.25 10.66 -3.86
N TYR A 140 14.12 9.65 -3.68
CA TYR A 140 15.51 9.55 -4.18
C TYR A 140 16.47 10.55 -3.53
N ASP A 141 16.46 11.81 -3.96
CA ASP A 141 17.42 12.84 -3.52
C ASP A 141 17.01 13.50 -2.19
N THR A 142 15.78 13.24 -1.77
CA THR A 142 15.18 13.71 -0.52
C THR A 142 14.30 12.60 0.06
N SER A 143 13.66 12.88 1.18
CA SER A 143 12.75 11.98 1.87
C SER A 143 11.43 12.71 2.18
N PRO A 144 10.27 12.05 2.01
CA PRO A 144 8.98 12.70 2.27
C PRO A 144 8.77 12.98 3.76
N TYR A 145 9.58 12.37 4.62
CA TYR A 145 9.47 12.47 6.06
C TYR A 145 10.24 13.67 6.65
N ASN A 146 11.12 14.32 5.89
CA ASN A 146 12.02 15.35 6.42
C ASN A 146 11.31 16.55 7.05
N GLU A 147 10.12 16.90 6.55
CA GLU A 147 9.36 18.05 7.03
C GLU A 147 8.56 17.75 8.31
N GLU A 148 7.95 16.56 8.40
CA GLU A 148 6.99 16.21 9.47
C GLU A 148 7.57 15.31 10.57
N TYR A 149 8.77 14.74 10.37
CA TYR A 149 9.36 13.75 11.28
C TYR A 149 10.75 14.15 11.78
N ASP A 150 11.07 13.70 12.99
CA ASP A 150 12.40 13.78 13.59
C ASP A 150 13.10 12.42 13.48
N TRP A 151 14.19 12.38 12.71
CA TRP A 151 15.04 11.20 12.58
C TRP A 151 15.77 10.93 13.90
N ILE A 152 15.63 9.71 14.42
CA ILE A 152 16.31 9.22 15.64
C ILE A 152 17.37 8.16 15.33
N ALA A 153 17.40 7.65 14.10
CA ALA A 153 18.43 6.76 13.60
C ALA A 153 18.66 7.01 12.10
N GLN A 154 19.68 6.35 11.54
CA GLN A 154 19.96 6.42 10.11
C GLN A 154 18.81 5.80 9.31
N SER A 155 18.34 6.53 8.29
CA SER A 155 17.34 6.02 7.35
C SER A 155 17.89 4.86 6.51
N LYS A 156 16.98 3.96 6.10
CA LYS A 156 17.27 2.77 5.29
C LYS A 156 18.36 1.85 5.88
N PRO A 157 18.23 1.44 7.15
CA PRO A 157 19.17 0.49 7.76
C PRO A 157 19.10 -0.87 7.06
N GLU A 158 20.22 -1.60 7.03
CA GLU A 158 20.31 -2.90 6.33
C GLU A 158 19.35 -3.97 6.92
N GLY A 159 19.14 -3.95 8.24
CA GLY A 159 18.28 -4.91 8.95
C GLY A 159 18.77 -6.35 8.77
N VAL A 160 17.88 -7.23 8.32
CA VAL A 160 18.15 -8.65 8.04
C VAL A 160 18.15 -8.98 6.54
N GLY A 161 18.25 -7.96 5.69
CA GLY A 161 18.39 -8.12 4.23
C GLY A 161 17.08 -8.06 3.44
N PHE A 162 15.99 -7.51 3.99
CA PHE A 162 14.87 -7.07 3.15
C PHE A 162 15.21 -5.74 2.49
N TYR A 163 14.97 -5.65 1.18
CA TYR A 163 15.41 -4.51 0.37
C TYR A 163 14.26 -3.62 -0.10
N TYR A 164 13.12 -4.19 -0.50
CA TYR A 164 11.99 -3.45 -1.07
C TYR A 164 10.69 -4.23 -0.90
N LEU A 165 9.55 -3.55 -1.09
CA LEU A 165 8.23 -4.16 -1.17
C LEU A 165 7.99 -4.68 -2.58
N ASP A 166 7.96 -6.00 -2.76
CA ASP A 166 7.75 -6.61 -4.08
C ASP A 166 6.30 -6.52 -4.54
N HIS A 167 5.35 -6.85 -3.67
CA HIS A 167 3.92 -6.84 -3.96
C HIS A 167 3.09 -6.77 -2.68
N LEU A 168 1.82 -6.35 -2.84
CA LEU A 168 0.77 -6.44 -1.83
C LEU A 168 -0.46 -7.12 -2.46
N THR A 169 -1.10 -8.03 -1.73
CA THR A 169 -2.26 -8.80 -2.22
C THR A 169 -3.57 -8.20 -1.76
N HIS A 170 -4.57 -8.17 -2.63
CA HIS A 170 -5.94 -7.81 -2.26
C HIS A 170 -6.85 -9.02 -2.27
N ASN A 171 -7.58 -9.19 -1.19
CA ASN A 171 -8.69 -10.13 -1.11
C ASN A 171 -10.00 -9.37 -1.32
N VAL A 172 -10.78 -9.81 -2.30
CA VAL A 172 -12.01 -9.14 -2.74
C VAL A 172 -13.20 -10.09 -2.67
N PHE A 173 -14.40 -9.51 -2.57
CA PHE A 173 -15.63 -10.28 -2.67
C PHE A 173 -15.75 -10.92 -4.05
N LYS A 174 -16.43 -12.07 -4.10
CA LYS A 174 -16.69 -12.77 -5.36
C LYS A 174 -17.43 -11.86 -6.35
N GLY A 175 -16.84 -11.67 -7.53
CA GLY A 175 -17.34 -10.79 -8.58
C GLY A 175 -16.67 -9.41 -8.60
N ASN A 176 -15.94 -9.03 -7.54
CA ASN A 176 -15.26 -7.74 -7.46
C ASN A 176 -13.86 -7.75 -8.05
N MET A 177 -13.33 -8.90 -8.50
CA MET A 177 -12.03 -8.93 -9.19
C MET A 177 -11.99 -8.00 -10.40
N ASP A 178 -13.05 -7.98 -11.22
CA ASP A 178 -13.12 -7.11 -12.40
C ASP A 178 -13.32 -5.63 -12.02
N VAL A 179 -13.94 -5.35 -10.87
CA VAL A 179 -14.09 -3.99 -10.34
C VAL A 179 -12.72 -3.42 -10.01
N TRP A 180 -11.93 -4.16 -9.22
CA TRP A 180 -10.59 -3.72 -8.83
C TRP A 180 -9.59 -3.75 -9.97
N PHE A 181 -9.75 -4.69 -10.93
CA PHE A 181 -8.97 -4.64 -12.17
C PHE A 181 -9.20 -3.36 -12.95
N LYS A 182 -10.46 -2.95 -13.15
CA LYS A 182 -10.79 -1.68 -13.82
C LYS A 182 -10.30 -0.48 -13.01
N PHE A 183 -10.45 -0.48 -11.69
CA PHE A 183 -9.91 0.57 -10.83
C PHE A 183 -8.40 0.80 -11.08
N TYR A 184 -7.59 -0.26 -11.06
CA TYR A 184 -6.15 -0.10 -11.29
C TYR A 184 -5.79 0.14 -12.76
N GLY A 185 -6.53 -0.46 -13.70
CA GLY A 185 -6.32 -0.29 -15.14
C GLY A 185 -6.67 1.12 -15.62
N ASP A 186 -7.87 1.59 -15.31
CA ASP A 186 -8.40 2.85 -15.81
C ASP A 186 -7.73 4.07 -15.14
N LEU A 187 -7.38 3.97 -13.85
CA LEU A 187 -6.76 5.08 -13.11
C LEU A 187 -5.23 5.16 -13.31
N PHE A 188 -4.55 4.01 -13.45
CA PHE A 188 -3.08 3.95 -13.34
C PHE A 188 -2.40 3.22 -14.50
N ASP A 189 -3.14 2.73 -15.50
CA ASP A 189 -2.66 1.88 -16.60
C ASP A 189 -2.01 0.57 -16.12
N PHE A 190 -2.48 -0.01 -14.99
CA PHE A 190 -2.01 -1.33 -14.57
C PHE A 190 -2.45 -2.40 -15.57
N ARG A 191 -1.57 -3.35 -15.84
CA ARG A 191 -1.81 -4.43 -16.80
C ARG A 191 -1.88 -5.78 -16.10
N GLU A 192 -2.78 -6.64 -16.56
CA GLU A 192 -2.75 -8.05 -16.18
C GLU A 192 -1.53 -8.71 -16.81
N ILE A 193 -0.65 -9.26 -15.97
CA ILE A 193 0.53 -10.00 -16.43
C ILE A 193 0.34 -11.51 -16.36
N ARG A 194 -0.61 -11.97 -15.53
CA ARG A 194 -0.93 -13.39 -15.37
C ARG A 194 -2.26 -13.59 -14.67
N PHE A 195 -3.04 -14.55 -15.16
CA PHE A 195 -4.20 -15.10 -14.48
C PHE A 195 -3.87 -16.49 -13.92
N PHE A 196 -4.35 -16.77 -12.71
CA PHE A 196 -4.23 -18.06 -12.06
C PHE A 196 -5.59 -18.60 -11.66
N ASP A 197 -5.79 -19.87 -11.98
CA ASP A 197 -6.90 -20.68 -11.50
C ASP A 197 -6.32 -21.75 -10.58
N ILE A 198 -6.52 -21.60 -9.27
CA ILE A 198 -5.91 -22.46 -8.25
C ILE A 198 -6.99 -23.33 -7.61
N GLN A 199 -6.81 -24.65 -7.71
CA GLN A 199 -7.71 -25.63 -7.12
C GLN A 199 -6.98 -26.44 -6.06
N GLY A 200 -7.44 -26.31 -4.81
CA GLY A 200 -7.10 -27.22 -3.73
C GLY A 200 -8.04 -28.43 -3.68
N LYS A 201 -7.80 -29.33 -2.72
CA LYS A 201 -8.60 -30.56 -2.55
C LYS A 201 -10.06 -30.28 -2.14
N PHE A 202 -10.32 -29.15 -1.48
CA PHE A 202 -11.64 -28.82 -0.90
C PHE A 202 -12.12 -27.40 -1.22
N THR A 203 -11.25 -26.53 -1.72
CA THR A 203 -11.52 -25.11 -2.01
C THR A 203 -10.71 -24.68 -3.22
N GLY A 204 -11.06 -23.54 -3.84
CA GLY A 204 -10.28 -22.96 -4.94
C GLY A 204 -10.49 -21.47 -5.04
N LEU A 205 -9.53 -20.79 -5.67
CA LEU A 205 -9.54 -19.34 -5.86
C LEU A 205 -9.05 -18.98 -7.26
N THR A 206 -9.47 -17.81 -7.72
CA THR A 206 -8.90 -17.15 -8.89
C THR A 206 -8.03 -16.00 -8.42
N SER A 207 -6.91 -15.78 -9.12
CA SER A 207 -6.00 -14.66 -8.84
C SER A 207 -5.60 -13.98 -10.13
N ARG A 208 -5.75 -12.65 -10.18
CA ARG A 208 -5.31 -11.80 -11.28
C ARG A 208 -4.13 -10.96 -10.83
N ALA A 209 -2.95 -11.22 -11.38
CA ALA A 209 -1.74 -10.49 -11.05
C ALA A 209 -1.63 -9.21 -11.90
N LEU A 210 -1.74 -8.06 -11.24
CA LEU A 210 -1.58 -6.75 -11.88
C LEU A 210 -0.19 -6.19 -11.67
N THR A 211 0.28 -5.41 -12.62
CA THR A 211 1.56 -4.71 -12.54
C THR A 211 1.42 -3.29 -13.09
N SER A 212 1.93 -2.33 -12.33
CA SER A 212 2.06 -0.93 -12.73
C SER A 212 2.92 -0.75 -13.98
N PRO A 213 2.76 0.37 -14.71
CA PRO A 213 3.63 0.71 -15.84
C PRO A 213 5.12 0.73 -15.54
N CYS A 214 5.52 1.13 -14.32
CA CYS A 214 6.93 1.12 -13.90
C CYS A 214 7.45 -0.28 -13.52
N GLY A 215 6.58 -1.28 -13.40
CA GLY A 215 6.95 -2.65 -13.03
C GLY A 215 7.26 -2.87 -11.53
N ARG A 216 7.25 -1.80 -10.72
CA ARG A 216 7.64 -1.79 -9.31
C ARG A 216 6.49 -1.93 -8.33
N ILE A 217 5.25 -1.66 -8.75
CA ILE A 217 4.03 -1.92 -7.96
C ILE A 217 3.32 -3.12 -8.57
N ARG A 218 3.10 -4.15 -7.76
CA ARG A 218 2.47 -5.41 -8.16
C ARG A 218 1.37 -5.76 -7.18
N ILE A 219 0.21 -6.07 -7.73
CA ILE A 219 -1.02 -6.23 -6.97
C ILE A 219 -1.77 -7.46 -7.47
N PRO A 220 -1.61 -8.62 -6.84
CA PRO A 220 -2.49 -9.76 -7.07
C PRO A 220 -3.85 -9.50 -6.42
N ILE A 221 -4.92 -9.65 -7.20
CA ILE A 221 -6.31 -9.59 -6.72
C ILE A 221 -6.84 -11.01 -6.65
N ASN A 222 -7.33 -11.42 -5.48
CA ASN A 222 -7.79 -12.76 -5.21
C ASN A 222 -9.28 -12.76 -4.85
N GLU A 223 -10.05 -13.66 -5.46
CA GLU A 223 -11.42 -13.95 -5.03
C GLU A 223 -11.61 -15.48 -4.94
N ASP A 224 -12.45 -15.93 -4.02
CA ASP A 224 -12.77 -17.35 -3.91
C ASP A 224 -13.82 -17.77 -4.96
N ARG A 225 -13.72 -19.03 -5.38
CA ARG A 225 -14.75 -19.68 -6.22
C ARG A 225 -16.02 -19.98 -5.44
N ASP A 226 -15.83 -20.44 -4.20
CA ASP A 226 -16.88 -20.97 -3.33
C ASP A 226 -16.97 -20.17 -2.03
N GLU A 227 -18.10 -20.28 -1.33
CA GLU A 227 -18.40 -19.48 -0.14
C GLU A 227 -17.67 -19.94 1.15
N LYS A 228 -16.72 -20.87 1.05
CA LYS A 228 -16.05 -21.50 2.20
C LYS A 228 -14.52 -21.49 2.13
N GLY A 229 -13.94 -20.77 1.17
CA GLY A 229 -12.50 -20.70 0.98
C GLY A 229 -11.79 -19.76 1.96
N GLN A 230 -10.46 -19.68 1.79
CA GLN A 230 -9.60 -18.87 2.64
C GLN A 230 -9.82 -17.36 2.43
N ILE A 231 -10.23 -16.94 1.24
CA ILE A 231 -10.54 -15.53 0.94
C ILE A 231 -11.82 -15.14 1.67
N VAL A 232 -12.85 -15.98 1.67
CA VAL A 232 -14.08 -15.74 2.45
C VAL A 232 -13.78 -15.68 3.95
N ALA A 233 -12.88 -16.53 4.47
CA ALA A 233 -12.46 -16.45 5.87
C ALA A 233 -11.76 -15.12 6.19
N TYR A 234 -10.90 -14.63 5.29
CA TYR A 234 -10.31 -13.30 5.40
C TYR A 234 -11.38 -12.22 5.43
N LEU A 235 -12.28 -12.18 4.44
CA LEU A 235 -13.30 -11.12 4.30
C LEU A 235 -14.20 -11.04 5.55
N LYS A 236 -14.55 -12.19 6.14
CA LYS A 236 -15.32 -12.26 7.40
C LYS A 236 -14.54 -11.76 8.60
N LYS A 237 -13.26 -12.12 8.72
CA LYS A 237 -12.41 -11.71 9.85
C LYS A 237 -12.01 -10.24 9.76
N TYR A 238 -11.68 -9.78 8.56
CA TYR A 238 -11.29 -8.41 8.23
C TYR A 238 -12.49 -7.47 8.11
N ASN A 239 -13.72 -8.02 8.06
CA ASN A 239 -14.95 -7.24 7.88
C ASN A 239 -14.97 -6.41 6.59
N GLY A 240 -14.46 -6.95 5.48
CA GLY A 240 -14.42 -6.24 4.20
C GLY A 240 -13.35 -6.75 3.24
N GLU A 241 -13.19 -6.06 2.12
CA GLU A 241 -12.07 -6.24 1.20
C GLU A 241 -10.86 -5.45 1.67
N GLY A 242 -9.65 -5.93 1.39
CA GLY A 242 -8.46 -5.26 1.91
C GLY A 242 -7.16 -5.93 1.50
N ILE A 243 -6.07 -5.40 2.06
CA ILE A 243 -4.73 -5.97 1.92
C ILE A 243 -4.63 -7.21 2.83
N GLN A 244 -4.32 -8.37 2.23
CA GLN A 244 -4.17 -9.65 2.95
C GLN A 244 -2.81 -9.77 3.65
#